data_AF-A0ABD6MJ12-F1
#
_entry.id   AF-A0ABD6MJ12-F1
#
_cell.length_a   1.000
_cell.length_b   1.000
_cell.length_c   1.000
_cell.angle_alpha   90.00
_cell.angle_beta   90.00
_cell.angle_gamma   90.00
#
_symmetry.space_group_name_H-M   'P 1'
#
loop_
_entity.id
_entity.type
_entity.pdbx_description
1 polymer ?
#
loop_
_entity_poly.entity_id
_entity_poly.type
_entity_poly.pdbx_seq_one_letter_code
_entity_poly.pdbx_strand_id
1 'polypeptide(L)'
;MASKRGKQTVRDMFLSTLVIAACAGVIYLFIPKDEHADPIKAVDFTVELATVRTAAPYPVAAPEGLPEKWKATSVRYDEAEGKAWHLGFLDADRRYVAVEQSTAAARTYVPEVSQKAKDTGRTETVAGKEWQVWEGEKYNALVLPGKGHTTVVTGSAPKESLVEMAAALKTTPPPATPAS
;
A
#
# COMPACT_ATOMS: atom_id res chain seq x y z
N MET A 1 -47.08 49.11 18.28
CA MET A 1 -45.80 48.84 18.96
C MET A 1 -45.00 47.87 18.10
N ALA A 2 -43.98 48.34 17.36
CA ALA A 2 -43.29 47.54 16.35
C ALA A 2 -41.81 47.28 16.70
N SER A 3 -41.53 46.00 16.89
CA SER A 3 -40.30 45.22 16.64
C SER A 3 -38.94 45.69 17.16
N LYS A 4 -38.42 44.95 18.16
CA LYS A 4 -37.00 44.89 18.53
C LYS A 4 -36.38 43.51 18.22
N ARG A 5 -36.96 42.74 17.28
CA ARG A 5 -36.63 41.32 17.04
C ARG A 5 -35.50 41.05 16.04
N GLY A 6 -35.19 41.99 15.14
CA GLY A 6 -34.22 41.75 14.04
C GLY A 6 -32.74 41.89 14.41
N LYS A 7 -32.39 42.65 15.46
CA LYS A 7 -30.99 42.84 15.90
C LYS A 7 -30.47 41.74 16.82
N GLN A 8 -31.36 41.02 17.51
CA GLN A 8 -30.95 39.88 18.36
C GLN A 8 -30.54 38.68 17.52
N THR A 9 -31.32 38.30 16.50
CA THR A 9 -31.03 37.13 15.68
C THR A 9 -29.68 37.21 14.96
N VAL A 10 -29.34 38.37 14.40
CA VAL A 10 -28.04 38.58 13.73
C VAL A 10 -26.89 38.54 14.74
N ARG A 11 -27.04 39.22 15.89
CA ARG A 11 -26.02 39.23 16.95
C ARG A 11 -25.80 37.83 17.53
N ASP A 12 -26.87 37.08 17.73
CA ASP A 12 -26.83 35.72 18.27
C ASP A 12 -26.23 34.73 17.25
N MET A 13 -26.45 34.96 15.95
CA MET A 13 -25.80 34.20 14.87
C MET A 13 -24.30 34.47 14.77
N PHE A 14 -23.87 35.73 14.95
CA PHE A 14 -22.44 36.07 15.00
C PHE A 14 -21.78 35.49 16.25
N LEU A 15 -22.45 35.56 17.41
CA LEU A 15 -21.99 34.95 18.64
C LEU A 15 -21.87 33.43 18.52
N SER A 16 -22.86 32.76 17.93
CA SER A 16 -22.79 31.31 17.73
C SER A 16 -21.67 30.92 16.76
N THR A 17 -21.46 31.68 15.70
CA THR A 17 -20.36 31.47 14.75
C THR A 17 -19.00 31.64 15.42
N LEU A 18 -18.86 32.66 16.27
CA LEU A 18 -17.61 32.93 16.99
C LEU A 18 -17.31 31.86 18.03
N VAL A 19 -18.33 31.35 18.73
CA VAL A 19 -18.19 30.21 19.66
C VAL A 19 -17.78 28.94 18.92
N ILE A 20 -18.42 28.62 17.79
CA ILE A 20 -18.06 27.46 16.98
C ILE A 20 -16.63 27.59 16.43
N ALA A 21 -16.24 28.77 15.94
CA ALA A 21 -14.88 29.03 15.47
C ALA A 21 -13.84 28.93 16.59
N ALA A 22 -14.15 29.41 17.79
CA ALA A 22 -13.28 29.26 18.97
C ALA A 22 -13.13 27.78 19.36
N CYS A 23 -14.22 27.01 19.39
CA CYS A 23 -14.17 25.57 19.65
C CYS A 23 -13.36 24.83 18.57
N ALA A 24 -13.55 25.16 17.29
CA ALA A 24 -12.76 24.60 16.20
C ALA A 24 -11.27 24.96 16.31
N GLY A 25 -10.96 26.20 16.71
CA GLY A 25 -9.59 26.65 16.97
C GLY A 25 -8.94 25.91 18.14
N VAL A 26 -9.68 25.66 19.22
CA VAL A 26 -9.19 24.87 20.36
C VAL A 26 -8.93 23.43 19.93
N ILE A 27 -9.88 22.79 19.23
CA ILE A 27 -9.68 21.44 18.68
C ILE A 27 -8.46 21.42 17.78
N TYR A 28 -8.29 22.42 16.92
CA TYR A 28 -7.14 22.54 16.02
C TYR A 28 -5.80 22.70 16.75
N LEU A 29 -5.76 23.38 17.91
CA LEU A 29 -4.57 23.45 18.76
C LEU A 29 -4.21 22.11 19.41
N PHE A 30 -5.20 21.24 19.62
CA PHE A 30 -5.00 19.88 20.11
C PHE A 30 -4.70 18.85 19.00
N ILE A 31 -4.82 19.22 17.72
CA ILE A 31 -4.34 18.39 16.61
C ILE A 31 -2.82 18.58 16.54
N PRO A 32 -2.00 17.54 16.82
CA PRO A 32 -0.56 17.66 16.73
C PRO A 32 -0.17 18.05 15.31
N LYS A 33 0.38 19.26 15.16
CA LYS A 33 0.98 19.74 13.93
C LYS A 33 2.42 19.28 13.87
N ASP A 34 2.60 18.00 13.59
CA ASP A 34 3.93 17.48 13.32
C ASP A 34 4.25 17.77 11.85
N GLU A 35 4.74 18.99 11.56
CA GLU A 35 5.25 19.36 10.22
C GLU A 35 6.58 18.66 9.88
N HIS A 36 7.14 17.89 10.83
CA HIS A 36 8.41 17.17 10.70
C HIS A 36 8.38 15.68 11.07
N ALA A 37 7.25 15.14 11.53
CA ALA A 37 7.13 13.69 11.64
C ALA A 37 6.79 13.17 10.25
N ASP A 38 7.62 12.31 9.69
CA ASP A 38 7.22 11.51 8.53
C ASP A 38 5.98 10.70 8.97
N PRO A 39 4.76 11.09 8.59
CA PRO A 39 3.54 10.68 9.31
C PRO A 39 3.15 9.23 9.01
N ILE A 40 3.99 8.52 8.26
CA ILE A 40 3.77 7.16 7.79
C ILE A 40 4.53 6.23 8.71
N LYS A 41 3.84 5.82 9.78
CA LYS A 41 4.34 4.75 10.64
C LYS A 41 4.45 3.48 9.81
N ALA A 42 5.69 3.04 9.57
CA ALA A 42 5.94 1.80 8.87
C ALA A 42 5.28 0.62 9.61
N VAL A 43 4.56 -0.20 8.87
CA VAL A 43 3.95 -1.43 9.41
C VAL A 43 5.03 -2.50 9.47
N ASP A 44 5.15 -3.16 10.62
CA ASP A 44 5.95 -4.37 10.75
C ASP A 44 5.18 -5.56 10.16
N PHE A 45 5.64 -6.07 9.02
CA PHE A 45 5.02 -7.19 8.31
C PHE A 45 5.69 -8.54 8.64
N THR A 46 6.72 -8.58 9.48
CA THR A 46 7.59 -9.75 9.64
C THR A 46 6.86 -10.92 10.31
N VAL A 47 6.02 -10.62 11.30
CA VAL A 47 5.20 -11.62 12.02
C VAL A 47 4.14 -12.22 11.10
N GLU A 48 3.43 -11.37 10.37
CA GLU A 48 2.41 -11.80 9.40
C GLU A 48 3.05 -12.65 8.30
N LEU A 49 4.18 -12.20 7.74
CA LEU A 49 4.93 -12.93 6.72
C LEU A 49 5.36 -14.32 7.20
N ALA A 50 5.89 -14.45 8.43
CA ALA A 50 6.29 -15.74 8.98
C ALA A 50 5.09 -16.69 9.12
N THR A 51 3.94 -16.16 9.55
CA THR A 51 2.69 -16.91 9.67
C THR A 51 2.21 -17.38 8.30
N VAL A 52 2.12 -16.48 7.33
CA VAL A 52 1.61 -16.76 5.98
C VAL A 52 2.53 -17.70 5.22
N ARG A 53 3.86 -17.60 5.38
CA ARG A 53 4.82 -18.56 4.79
C ARG A 53 4.59 -20.00 5.25
N THR A 54 3.97 -20.21 6.41
CA THR A 54 3.63 -21.55 6.92
C THR A 54 2.27 -22.04 6.41
N ALA A 55 1.33 -21.12 6.15
CA ALA A 55 -0.05 -21.45 5.78
C ALA A 55 -0.34 -21.44 4.27
N ALA A 56 0.34 -20.59 3.50
CA ALA A 56 0.09 -20.42 2.08
C ALA A 56 0.58 -21.62 1.26
N PRO A 57 -0.15 -22.04 0.21
CA PRO A 57 0.22 -23.15 -0.65
C PRO A 57 1.22 -22.76 -1.75
N TYR A 58 1.88 -21.62 -1.59
CA TYR A 58 2.84 -21.07 -2.55
C TYR A 58 3.98 -20.35 -1.80
N PRO A 59 5.14 -20.16 -2.44
CA PRO A 59 6.29 -19.51 -1.82
C PRO A 59 6.04 -17.99 -1.69
N VAL A 60 5.66 -17.54 -0.49
CA VAL A 60 5.28 -16.15 -0.21
C VAL A 60 6.48 -15.21 -0.36
N ALA A 61 6.33 -14.23 -1.26
CA ALA A 61 7.33 -13.24 -1.61
C ALA A 61 7.22 -12.01 -0.72
N ALA A 62 8.35 -11.59 -0.18
CA ALA A 62 8.51 -10.30 0.47
C ALA A 62 9.88 -9.72 0.08
N PRO A 63 10.01 -8.38 0.04
CA PRO A 63 11.29 -7.78 -0.27
C PRO A 63 12.28 -7.92 0.88
N GLU A 64 13.54 -8.15 0.55
CA GLU A 64 14.66 -8.13 1.49
C GLU A 64 15.77 -7.21 0.93
N GLY A 65 16.39 -6.42 1.82
CA GLY A 65 17.47 -5.51 1.42
C GLY A 65 17.04 -4.26 0.65
N LEU A 66 15.76 -3.88 0.71
CA LEU A 66 15.32 -2.58 0.19
C LEU A 66 15.97 -1.43 0.98
N PRO A 67 16.31 -0.30 0.32
CA PRO A 67 16.80 0.89 1.02
C PRO A 67 15.82 1.40 2.08
N GLU A 68 16.32 1.99 3.17
CA GLU A 68 15.51 2.46 4.32
C GLU A 68 14.41 3.49 3.98
N LYS A 69 14.53 4.13 2.82
CA LYS A 69 13.54 5.07 2.26
C LYS A 69 12.23 4.37 1.87
N TRP A 70 12.26 3.06 1.62
CA TRP A 70 11.05 2.27 1.38
C TRP A 70 10.30 2.03 2.68
N LYS A 71 9.01 2.38 2.70
CA LYS A 71 8.17 2.24 3.91
C LYS A 71 7.03 1.28 3.64
N ALA A 72 6.96 0.17 4.38
CA ALA A 72 5.81 -0.72 4.37
C ALA A 72 4.60 0.00 4.97
N THR A 73 3.48 0.04 4.25
CA THR A 73 2.26 0.75 4.65
C THR A 73 1.09 -0.17 4.95
N SER A 74 1.10 -1.38 4.39
CA SER A 74 0.01 -2.34 4.55
C SER A 74 0.52 -3.76 4.41
N VAL A 75 -0.04 -4.67 5.20
CA VAL A 75 0.17 -6.11 5.07
C VAL A 75 -1.18 -6.79 5.29
N ARG A 76 -1.50 -7.79 4.47
CA ARG A 76 -2.73 -8.57 4.62
C ARG A 76 -2.55 -9.94 3.99
N TYR A 77 -3.17 -10.95 4.60
CA TYR A 77 -3.42 -12.23 3.98
C TYR A 77 -4.90 -12.58 4.06
N ASP A 78 -5.49 -13.00 2.94
CA ASP A 78 -6.86 -13.49 2.86
C ASP A 78 -6.87 -14.95 2.43
N GLU A 79 -7.16 -15.86 3.35
CA GLU A 79 -7.16 -17.30 3.08
C GLU A 79 -8.35 -17.75 2.23
N ALA A 80 -9.49 -17.05 2.31
CA ALA A 80 -10.73 -17.44 1.64
C ALA A 80 -10.77 -16.97 0.18
N GLU A 81 -10.21 -15.79 -0.10
CA GLU A 81 -10.25 -15.15 -1.41
C GLU A 81 -9.00 -15.47 -2.23
N GLY A 82 -8.92 -16.69 -2.74
CA GLY A 82 -7.80 -17.13 -3.58
C GLY A 82 -6.47 -17.19 -2.82
N LYS A 83 -6.49 -17.18 -1.48
CA LYS A 83 -5.28 -17.19 -0.65
C LYS A 83 -4.41 -15.99 -1.00
N ALA A 84 -4.97 -14.79 -0.95
CA ALA A 84 -4.33 -13.57 -1.43
C ALA A 84 -3.36 -13.00 -0.39
N TRP A 85 -2.09 -12.85 -0.74
CA TRP A 85 -1.08 -12.13 0.01
C TRP A 85 -0.93 -10.72 -0.56
N HIS A 86 -0.94 -9.72 0.31
CA HIS A 86 -0.79 -8.31 -0.01
C HIS A 86 0.27 -7.68 0.89
N LEU A 87 1.22 -6.99 0.28
CA LEU A 87 2.21 -6.19 0.98
C LEU A 87 2.46 -4.87 0.24
N GLY A 88 2.00 -3.76 0.82
CA GLY A 88 2.10 -2.42 0.24
C GLY A 88 3.25 -1.62 0.83
N PHE A 89 3.87 -0.83 -0.02
CA PHE A 89 4.99 0.06 0.27
C PHE A 89 4.82 1.43 -0.39
N LEU A 90 5.57 2.39 0.14
CA LEU A 90 5.91 3.62 -0.54
C LEU A 90 7.38 3.61 -0.91
N ASP A 91 7.69 4.02 -2.14
CA ASP A 91 9.05 4.25 -2.61
C ASP A 91 9.65 5.54 -2.02
N ALA A 92 10.88 5.85 -2.43
CA ALA A 92 11.61 7.05 -2.03
C ALA A 92 10.85 8.36 -2.26
N ASP A 93 10.04 8.39 -3.31
CA ASP A 93 9.26 9.55 -3.75
C ASP A 93 7.81 9.49 -3.21
N ARG A 94 7.56 8.61 -2.24
CA ARG A 94 6.24 8.35 -1.65
C ARG A 94 5.18 7.89 -2.66
N ARG A 95 5.59 7.19 -3.71
CA ARG A 95 4.68 6.55 -4.66
C ARG A 95 4.43 5.10 -4.26
N TYR A 96 3.23 4.63 -4.55
CA TYR A 96 2.77 3.34 -4.07
C TYR A 96 3.30 2.19 -4.91
N VAL A 97 3.73 1.13 -4.23
CA VAL A 97 4.12 -0.17 -4.80
C VAL A 97 3.57 -1.27 -3.91
N ALA A 98 2.96 -2.29 -4.48
CA ALA A 98 2.46 -3.45 -3.77
C ALA A 98 3.04 -4.73 -4.37
N VAL A 99 3.26 -5.70 -3.49
CA VAL A 99 3.53 -7.10 -3.83
C VAL A 99 2.26 -7.87 -3.53
N GLU A 100 1.73 -8.50 -4.56
CA GLU A 100 0.47 -9.23 -4.53
C GLU A 100 0.74 -10.67 -4.95
N GLN A 101 0.19 -11.65 -4.24
CA GLN A 101 0.22 -13.05 -4.67
C GLN A 101 -1.11 -13.72 -4.45
N SER A 102 -1.56 -14.54 -5.39
CA SER A 102 -2.81 -15.29 -5.23
C SER A 102 -2.81 -16.57 -6.06
N THR A 103 -3.62 -17.54 -5.62
CA THR A 103 -3.98 -18.75 -6.37
C THR A 103 -5.14 -18.52 -7.34
N ALA A 104 -5.77 -17.34 -7.31
CA ALA A 104 -6.80 -16.94 -8.25
C ALA A 104 -6.27 -16.89 -9.70
N ALA A 105 -7.18 -16.98 -10.67
CA ALA A 105 -6.83 -16.95 -12.08
C ALA A 105 -6.22 -15.59 -12.46
N ALA A 106 -4.99 -15.60 -13.02
CA ALA A 106 -4.24 -14.39 -13.37
C ALA A 106 -5.03 -13.39 -14.21
N ARG A 107 -5.83 -13.88 -15.17
CA ARG A 107 -6.69 -13.06 -16.05
C ARG A 107 -7.70 -12.18 -15.32
N THR A 108 -8.09 -12.55 -14.10
CA THR A 108 -9.03 -11.81 -13.26
C THR A 108 -8.29 -11.06 -12.17
N TYR A 109 -7.36 -11.74 -11.50
CA TYR A 109 -6.65 -11.19 -10.35
C TYR A 109 -5.71 -10.03 -10.72
N VAL A 110 -4.96 -10.14 -11.82
CA VAL A 110 -4.01 -9.10 -12.21
C VAL A 110 -4.73 -7.77 -12.48
N PRO A 111 -5.78 -7.68 -13.33
CA PRO A 111 -6.52 -6.44 -13.50
C PRO A 111 -7.14 -5.90 -12.22
N GLU A 112 -7.51 -6.75 -11.27
CA GLU A 112 -8.09 -6.33 -10.00
C GLU A 112 -7.08 -5.56 -9.14
N VAL A 113 -5.93 -6.18 -8.86
CA VAL A 113 -4.89 -5.57 -8.00
C VAL A 113 -4.12 -4.45 -8.70
N SER A 114 -4.05 -4.49 -10.03
CA SER A 114 -3.39 -3.47 -10.86
C SER A 114 -4.31 -2.35 -11.34
N GLN A 115 -5.53 -2.25 -10.81
CA GLN A 115 -6.46 -1.17 -11.17
C GLN A 115 -6.70 -1.10 -12.69
N LYS A 116 -6.94 -2.27 -13.29
CA LYS A 116 -7.26 -2.53 -14.70
C LYS A 116 -6.08 -2.42 -15.68
N ALA A 117 -4.84 -2.69 -15.22
CA ALA A 117 -3.73 -2.84 -16.15
C ALA A 117 -3.98 -3.99 -17.13
N LYS A 118 -3.40 -3.87 -18.32
CA LYS A 118 -3.52 -4.85 -19.41
C LYS A 118 -2.15 -5.37 -19.78
N ASP A 119 -2.10 -6.66 -20.13
CA ASP A 119 -0.90 -7.29 -20.65
C ASP A 119 -0.45 -6.57 -21.93
N THR A 120 0.80 -6.13 -21.95
CA THR A 120 1.39 -5.48 -23.13
C THR A 120 2.00 -6.49 -24.12
N GLY A 121 2.08 -7.77 -23.74
CA GLY A 121 2.76 -8.82 -24.48
C GLY A 121 4.28 -8.75 -24.40
N ARG A 122 4.84 -7.77 -23.68
CA ARG A 122 6.27 -7.60 -23.45
C ARG A 122 6.69 -8.27 -22.16
N THR A 123 7.94 -8.70 -22.10
CA THR A 123 8.58 -9.20 -20.89
C THR A 123 9.79 -8.35 -20.50
N GLU A 124 10.14 -8.40 -19.22
CA GLU A 124 11.33 -7.77 -18.65
C GLU A 124 12.02 -8.76 -17.72
N THR A 125 13.34 -8.88 -17.85
CA THR A 125 14.11 -9.75 -16.96
C THR A 125 14.51 -8.99 -15.70
N VAL A 126 14.04 -9.45 -14.54
CA VAL A 126 14.38 -8.89 -13.23
C VAL A 126 14.85 -10.01 -12.31
N ALA A 127 16.05 -9.85 -11.74
CA ALA A 127 16.68 -10.86 -10.88
C ALA A 127 16.67 -12.29 -11.47
N GLY A 128 16.91 -12.40 -12.78
CA GLY A 128 16.95 -13.67 -13.51
C GLY A 128 15.59 -14.32 -13.78
N LYS A 129 14.48 -13.61 -13.55
CA LYS A 129 13.12 -14.06 -13.83
C LYS A 129 12.49 -13.18 -14.91
N GLU A 130 11.73 -13.77 -15.83
CA GLU A 130 10.99 -13.04 -16.85
C GLU A 130 9.62 -12.60 -16.31
N TRP A 131 9.46 -11.29 -16.13
CA TRP A 131 8.22 -10.66 -15.71
C TRP A 131 7.46 -10.14 -16.93
N GLN A 132 6.17 -10.41 -17.00
CA GLN A 132 5.28 -9.82 -17.99
C GLN A 132 5.01 -8.36 -17.61
N VAL A 133 5.09 -7.46 -18.59
CA VAL A 133 4.83 -6.03 -18.37
C VAL A 133 3.36 -5.75 -18.67
N TRP A 134 2.67 -5.21 -17.67
CA TRP A 134 1.27 -4.81 -17.75
C TRP A 134 1.17 -3.31 -17.50
N GLU A 135 0.37 -2.61 -18.28
CA GLU A 135 0.21 -1.15 -18.20
C GLU A 135 -1.26 -0.77 -18.04
N GLY A 136 -1.50 0.22 -17.18
CA GLY A 136 -2.84 0.71 -16.85
C GLY A 136 -2.84 2.22 -16.66
N GLU A 137 -4.04 2.80 -16.60
CA GLU A 137 -4.20 4.25 -16.38
C GLU A 137 -3.72 4.66 -14.97
N LYS A 138 -4.02 3.82 -13.97
CA LYS A 138 -3.72 4.10 -12.57
C LYS A 138 -2.42 3.43 -12.12
N TYR A 139 -2.31 2.11 -12.28
CA TYR A 139 -1.12 1.34 -11.92
C TYR A 139 -0.54 0.61 -13.11
N ASN A 140 0.79 0.55 -13.14
CA ASN A 140 1.52 -0.41 -13.94
C ASN A 140 1.80 -1.65 -13.10
N ALA A 141 2.06 -2.77 -13.75
CA ALA A 141 2.36 -4.02 -13.06
C ALA A 141 3.43 -4.84 -13.78
N LEU A 142 4.26 -5.51 -12.98
CA LEU A 142 5.11 -6.61 -13.38
C LEU A 142 4.47 -7.89 -12.86
N VAL A 143 4.19 -8.84 -13.75
CA VAL A 143 3.52 -10.10 -13.41
C VAL A 143 4.47 -11.26 -13.63
N LEU A 144 4.63 -12.09 -12.61
CA LEU A 144 5.38 -13.35 -12.68
C LEU A 144 4.41 -14.52 -12.46
N PRO A 145 4.06 -15.25 -13.54
CA PRO A 145 3.31 -16.49 -13.42
C PRO A 145 4.13 -17.55 -12.67
N GLY A 146 3.54 -18.13 -11.62
CA GLY A 146 4.12 -19.23 -10.86
C GLY A 146 3.34 -20.53 -11.03
N LYS A 147 3.85 -21.62 -10.48
CA LYS A 147 3.12 -22.91 -10.45
C LYS A 147 1.97 -22.80 -9.44
N GLY A 148 0.74 -22.66 -9.93
CA GLY A 148 -0.47 -22.60 -9.10
C GLY A 148 -0.70 -21.28 -8.36
N HIS A 149 0.08 -20.24 -8.66
CA HIS A 149 -0.08 -18.89 -8.11
C HIS A 149 0.44 -17.84 -9.09
N THR A 150 0.06 -16.59 -8.90
CA THR A 150 0.57 -15.45 -9.66
C THR A 150 1.18 -14.47 -8.69
N THR A 151 2.38 -13.95 -8.99
CA THR A 151 2.98 -12.84 -8.24
C THR A 151 2.88 -11.58 -9.08
N VAL A 152 2.45 -10.47 -8.49
CA VAL A 152 2.30 -9.18 -9.16
C VAL A 152 3.00 -8.12 -8.32
N VAL A 153 3.86 -7.34 -8.95
CA VAL A 153 4.38 -6.09 -8.38
C VAL A 153 3.70 -4.95 -9.11
N THR A 154 2.86 -4.19 -8.40
CA THR A 154 1.97 -3.20 -9.03
C THR A 154 1.95 -1.90 -8.25
N GLY A 155 1.69 -0.77 -8.91
CA GLY A 155 1.52 0.49 -8.19
C GLY A 155 1.54 1.72 -9.07
N SER A 156 1.43 2.88 -8.42
CA SER A 156 1.52 4.19 -9.07
C SER A 156 2.96 4.66 -9.27
N ALA A 157 3.92 3.99 -8.64
CA ALA A 157 5.33 4.25 -8.87
C ALA A 157 5.71 3.91 -10.32
N PRO A 158 6.75 4.56 -10.87
CA PRO A 158 7.23 4.30 -12.19
C PRO A 158 7.86 2.90 -12.23
N LYS A 159 8.07 2.42 -13.45
CA LYS A 159 8.52 1.05 -13.72
C LYS A 159 9.81 0.70 -12.98
N GLU A 160 10.72 1.66 -12.85
CA GLU A 160 12.01 1.48 -12.17
C GLU A 160 11.82 1.08 -10.70
N SER A 161 10.88 1.72 -9.99
CA SER A 161 10.53 1.36 -8.61
C SER A 161 9.90 -0.03 -8.53
N LEU A 162 9.08 -0.42 -9.52
CA LEU A 162 8.51 -1.77 -9.58
C LEU A 162 9.60 -2.83 -9.81
N VAL A 163 10.56 -2.54 -10.68
CA VAL A 163 11.73 -3.40 -10.93
C VAL A 163 12.61 -3.52 -9.68
N GLU A 164 12.86 -2.42 -8.97
CA GLU A 164 13.62 -2.42 -7.70
C GLU A 164 12.94 -3.32 -6.65
N MET A 165 11.62 -3.18 -6.48
CA MET A 165 10.83 -4.05 -5.61
C MET A 165 10.90 -5.52 -6.05
N ALA A 166 10.66 -5.80 -7.34
CA ALA A 166 10.68 -7.15 -7.88
C ALA A 166 12.06 -7.83 -7.72
N ALA A 167 13.15 -7.06 -7.86
CA ALA A 167 14.52 -7.55 -7.67
C ALA A 167 14.82 -7.92 -6.21
N ALA A 168 14.20 -7.22 -5.25
CA ALA A 168 14.37 -7.46 -3.82
C ALA A 168 13.56 -8.67 -3.31
N LEU A 169 12.64 -9.23 -4.09
CA LEU A 169 11.75 -10.29 -3.62
C LEU A 169 12.49 -11.59 -3.29
N LYS A 170 12.27 -12.05 -2.06
CA LYS A 170 12.70 -13.36 -1.55
C LYS A 170 11.49 -14.16 -1.08
N THR A 171 11.53 -15.45 -1.36
CA THR A 171 10.45 -16.38 -1.03
C THR A 171 10.87 -17.43 0.00
N THR A 172 12.13 -17.40 0.43
CA THR A 172 12.69 -18.30 1.44
C THR A 172 12.96 -17.47 2.69
N PRO A 173 12.69 -17.98 3.90
CA PRO A 173 13.18 -17.35 5.12
C PRO A 173 14.71 -17.19 5.06
N PRO A 174 15.30 -16.10 5.57
CA PRO A 174 16.74 -16.05 5.77
C PRO A 174 17.17 -17.26 6.63
N PRO A 175 18.36 -17.84 6.39
CA PRO A 175 18.83 -18.96 7.19
C PRO A 175 18.82 -18.55 8.67
N ALA A 176 18.22 -19.39 9.52
CA ALA A 176 18.24 -19.17 10.96
C ALA A 176 19.71 -19.07 11.39
N THR A 177 20.13 -17.90 11.87
CA THR A 177 21.45 -17.75 12.48
C THR A 177 21.51 -18.71 13.66
N PRO A 178 22.42 -19.71 13.70
CA PRO A 178 22.55 -20.52 14.88
C PRO A 178 22.99 -19.61 16.03
N ALA A 179 22.19 -19.54 17.08
CA ALA A 179 22.59 -18.93 18.34
C ALA A 179 23.91 -19.59 18.77
N SER A 180 24.96 -18.79 18.89
CA SER A 180 26.25 -19.21 19.47
C SER A 180 26.21 -19.07 20.98
#